data_AF-A0A0Q6SP37-F1
#
_entry.id   AF-A0A0Q6SP37-F1
#
_cell.length_a   1.000
_cell.length_b   1.000
_cell.length_c   1.000
_cell.angle_alpha   90.00
_cell.angle_beta   90.00
_cell.angle_gamma   90.00
#
_symmetry.space_group_name_H-M   'P 1'
#
loop_
_entity.id
_entity.type
_entity.pdbx_description
1 polymer ?
#
loop_
_entity_poly.entity_id
_entity_poly.type
_entity_poly.pdbx_seq_one_letter_code
_entity_poly.pdbx_strand_id
1 'polypeptide(L)'
;MGTVGRANRRRGEIEAVINGERRILCLTLGGLAELETAFAADNLLDLAGRFGEGRLKAADMIRILGAGLRGGGNLMDDEDVAGMSIDGGLAAMAALTGALLSATFAGEDVSANP
;
A
#
# COMPACT_ATOMS: atom_id res chain seq x y z
N MET A 1 -8.78 -24.29 -6.92
CA MET A 1 -9.69 -23.20 -7.35
C MET A 1 -9.61 -22.12 -6.27
N GLY A 2 -8.62 -21.23 -6.36
CA GLY A 2 -8.41 -20.20 -5.34
C GLY A 2 -9.53 -19.18 -5.42
N THR A 3 -10.24 -18.95 -4.33
CA THR A 3 -11.15 -17.81 -4.19
C THR A 3 -10.31 -16.54 -4.40
N VAL A 4 -10.52 -15.87 -5.53
CA VAL A 4 -10.03 -14.50 -5.74
C VAL A 4 -10.79 -13.64 -4.73
N GLY A 5 -10.17 -13.46 -3.56
CA GLY A 5 -10.76 -12.69 -2.48
C GLY A 5 -11.03 -11.28 -2.99
N ARG A 6 -12.27 -10.83 -2.90
CA ARG A 6 -12.59 -9.43 -3.17
C ARG A 6 -11.95 -8.59 -2.07
N ALA A 7 -11.23 -7.53 -2.42
CA ALA A 7 -10.56 -6.68 -1.43
C ALA A 7 -11.56 -6.20 -0.35
N ASN A 8 -11.21 -6.43 0.91
CA ASN A 8 -11.98 -6.01 2.07
C ASN A 8 -11.42 -4.69 2.63
N ARG A 9 -12.08 -3.56 2.32
CA ARG A 9 -11.69 -2.25 2.85
C ARG A 9 -11.68 -2.17 4.38
N ARG A 10 -12.50 -2.98 5.09
CA ARG A 10 -12.47 -3.03 6.56
C ARG A 10 -11.16 -3.59 7.11
N ARG A 11 -10.40 -4.31 6.29
CA ARG A 11 -9.06 -4.83 6.60
C ARG A 11 -7.95 -3.95 6.05
N GLY A 12 -8.27 -2.82 5.41
CA GLY A 12 -7.30 -2.00 4.69
C GLY A 12 -6.84 -2.61 3.36
N GLU A 13 -7.58 -3.59 2.82
CA GLU A 13 -7.27 -4.20 1.52
C GLU A 13 -7.79 -3.34 0.36
N ILE A 14 -6.98 -3.20 -0.67
CA ILE A 14 -7.37 -2.60 -1.96
C ILE A 14 -7.06 -3.56 -3.10
N GLU A 15 -7.70 -3.34 -4.25
CA GLU A 15 -7.50 -4.14 -5.45
C GLU A 15 -6.94 -3.26 -6.57
N ALA A 16 -5.95 -3.77 -7.31
CA ALA A 16 -5.34 -3.08 -8.44
C ALA A 16 -5.05 -4.06 -9.57
N VAL A 17 -5.01 -3.55 -10.80
CA VAL A 17 -4.51 -4.31 -11.95
C VAL A 17 -3.06 -3.91 -12.19
N ILE A 18 -2.15 -4.87 -12.06
CA ILE A 18 -0.71 -4.67 -12.20
C ILE A 18 -0.20 -5.69 -13.21
N ASN A 19 0.51 -5.26 -14.26
CA ASN A 19 0.91 -6.11 -15.39
C ASN A 19 -0.28 -6.89 -16.02
N GLY A 20 -1.47 -6.29 -16.04
CA GLY A 20 -2.69 -6.92 -16.55
C GLY A 20 -3.33 -7.97 -15.62
N GLU A 21 -2.75 -8.21 -14.45
CA GLU A 21 -3.28 -9.15 -13.46
C GLU A 21 -3.89 -8.41 -12.26
N ARG A 22 -5.07 -8.86 -11.84
CA ARG A 22 -5.76 -8.32 -10.67
C ARG A 22 -5.10 -8.84 -9.40
N ARG A 23 -4.59 -7.93 -8.57
CA ARG A 23 -3.91 -8.22 -7.31
C ARG A 23 -4.52 -7.44 -6.16
N ILE A 24 -4.44 -8.01 -4.97
CA ILE A 24 -4.86 -7.39 -3.72
C ILE A 24 -3.62 -6.83 -3.03
N LEU A 25 -3.72 -5.61 -2.51
CA LEU A 25 -2.69 -4.99 -1.68
C LEU A 25 -3.27 -4.72 -0.30
N CYS A 26 -2.48 -4.99 0.73
CA CYS A 26 -2.84 -4.77 2.12
C CYS A 26 -1.58 -4.46 2.92
N LEU A 27 -1.53 -3.33 3.62
CA LEU A 27 -0.45 -3.07 4.57
C LEU A 27 -0.78 -3.78 5.89
N THR A 28 -0.16 -4.93 6.08
CA THR A 28 -0.21 -5.66 7.34
C THR A 28 0.72 -5.00 8.36
N LEU A 29 0.59 -5.36 9.65
CA LEU A 29 1.52 -4.89 10.68
C LEU A 29 2.99 -5.24 10.35
N GLY A 30 3.24 -6.40 9.73
CA GLY A 30 4.58 -6.76 9.27
C GLY A 30 5.09 -5.81 8.18
N GLY A 31 4.25 -5.53 7.17
CA GLY A 31 4.59 -4.55 6.13
C GLY A 31 4.79 -3.14 6.68
N LEU A 32 4.00 -2.72 7.67
CA LEU A 32 4.19 -1.43 8.33
C LEU A 32 5.52 -1.36 9.10
N ALA A 33 5.88 -2.40 9.84
CA ALA A 33 7.16 -2.48 10.54
C ALA A 33 8.37 -2.47 9.58
N GLU A 34 8.25 -3.11 8.42
CA GLU A 34 9.23 -3.01 7.33
C GLU A 34 9.38 -1.57 6.85
N LEU A 35 8.26 -0.85 6.64
CA LEU A 35 8.27 0.54 6.20
C LEU A 35 8.87 1.46 7.26
N GLU A 36 8.51 1.32 8.54
CA GLU A 36 9.11 2.09 9.64
C GLU A 36 10.63 1.97 9.65
N THR A 37 11.13 0.73 9.52
CA THR A 37 12.56 0.45 9.42
C THR A 37 13.18 1.07 8.16
N ALA A 38 12.52 0.92 7.01
CA ALA A 38 13.03 1.40 5.72
C ALA A 38 13.05 2.93 5.59
N PHE A 39 12.16 3.62 6.32
CA PHE A 39 12.07 5.07 6.35
C PHE A 39 12.70 5.71 7.59
N ALA A 40 13.23 4.89 8.51
CA ALA A 40 13.72 5.33 9.82
C ALA A 40 12.69 6.20 10.55
N ALA A 41 11.42 5.79 10.53
CA ALA A 41 10.34 6.45 11.25
C ALA A 41 10.28 5.91 12.68
N ASP A 42 10.09 6.79 13.66
CA ASP A 42 9.99 6.40 15.07
C ASP A 42 8.63 5.76 15.41
N ASN A 43 7.60 6.06 14.61
CA ASN A 43 6.26 5.51 14.76
C ASN A 43 5.44 5.64 13.46
N LEU A 44 4.29 4.98 13.43
CA LEU A 44 3.32 5.01 12.33
C LEU A 44 2.75 6.40 12.02
N LEU A 45 2.68 7.31 13.00
CA LEU A 45 2.19 8.68 12.77
C LEU A 45 3.20 9.50 11.97
N ASP A 46 4.49 9.35 12.25
CA ASP A 46 5.57 9.98 11.46
C ASP A 46 5.59 9.46 10.03
N LEU A 47 5.35 8.16 9.86
CA LEU A 47 5.22 7.51 8.56
C LEU A 47 4.03 8.11 7.77
N ALA A 48 2.86 8.20 8.40
CA ALA A 48 1.66 8.76 7.79
C ALA A 48 1.81 10.24 7.43
N GLY A 49 2.40 11.04 8.34
CA GLY A 49 2.69 12.46 8.10
C GLY A 49 3.63 12.68 6.93
N ARG A 50 4.73 11.90 6.87
CA ARG A 50 5.68 11.93 5.76
C ARG A 50 5.01 11.66 4.41
N PHE A 51 4.06 10.72 4.37
CA PHE A 51 3.33 10.42 3.13
C PHE A 51 2.30 11.49 2.77
N GLY A 52 1.64 12.08 3.77
CA GLY A 52 0.68 13.18 3.60
C GLY A 52 1.31 14.47 3.05
N GLU A 53 2.61 14.70 3.29
CA GLU A 53 3.35 15.85 2.74
C GLU A 53 3.67 15.74 1.24
N GLY A 54 3.39 14.60 0.60
CA GLY A 54 3.63 14.39 -0.83
C GLY A 54 5.12 14.27 -1.21
N ARG A 55 6.02 14.05 -0.24
CA ARG A 55 7.48 13.94 -0.44
C ARG A 55 7.93 12.52 -0.81
N LEU A 56 7.09 11.75 -1.47
CA LEU A 56 7.36 10.36 -1.86
C LEU A 56 8.29 10.30 -3.08
N LYS A 57 9.42 9.62 -2.94
CA LYS A 57 10.28 9.26 -4.07
C LYS A 57 9.77 7.98 -4.75
N ALA A 58 10.22 7.71 -5.97
CA ALA A 58 9.90 6.46 -6.67
C ALA A 58 10.30 5.22 -5.85
N ALA A 59 11.45 5.25 -5.19
CA ALA A 59 11.89 4.18 -4.29
C ALA A 59 10.95 3.98 -3.08
N ASP A 60 10.35 5.06 -2.58
CA ASP A 60 9.39 4.99 -1.47
C ASP A 60 8.10 4.31 -1.95
N MET A 61 7.62 4.67 -3.15
CA MET A 61 6.46 4.01 -3.75
C MET A 61 6.69 2.52 -3.99
N ILE A 62 7.87 2.13 -4.48
CA ILE A 62 8.24 0.72 -4.66
C ILE A 62 8.14 -0.04 -3.34
N ARG A 63 8.71 0.50 -2.26
CA ARG A 63 8.66 -0.12 -0.92
C ARG A 63 7.25 -0.25 -0.39
N ILE A 64 6.44 0.80 -0.51
CA ILE A 64 5.04 0.80 -0.03
C ILE A 64 4.20 -0.20 -0.81
N LEU A 65 4.32 -0.21 -2.14
CA LEU A 65 3.58 -1.15 -3.00
C LEU A 65 4.07 -2.59 -2.78
N GLY A 66 5.37 -2.80 -2.60
CA GLY A 66 5.94 -4.11 -2.26
C GLY A 66 5.42 -4.64 -0.93
N ALA A 67 5.47 -3.84 0.13
CA ALA A 67 4.91 -4.19 1.43
C ALA A 67 3.39 -4.48 1.32
N GLY A 68 2.65 -3.68 0.55
CA GLY A 68 1.23 -3.89 0.29
C GLY A 68 0.95 -5.18 -0.47
N LEU A 69 1.70 -5.48 -1.52
CA LEU A 69 1.56 -6.70 -2.30
C LEU A 69 1.86 -7.94 -1.47
N ARG A 70 2.95 -7.92 -0.69
CA ARG A 70 3.30 -9.00 0.25
C ARG A 70 2.23 -9.22 1.30
N GLY A 71 1.73 -8.15 1.90
CA GLY A 71 0.64 -8.22 2.88
C GLY A 71 -0.70 -8.67 2.28
N GLY A 72 -0.92 -8.45 0.97
CA GLY A 72 -2.05 -8.97 0.20
C GLY A 72 -1.90 -10.43 -0.23
N GLY A 73 -0.79 -11.10 0.12
CA GLY A 73 -0.52 -12.50 -0.21
C GLY A 73 0.19 -12.73 -1.54
N ASN A 74 0.76 -11.68 -2.16
CA ASN A 74 1.55 -11.80 -3.39
C ASN A 74 3.03 -11.96 -3.00
N LEU A 75 3.72 -12.96 -3.55
CA LEU A 75 5.15 -13.16 -3.34
C LEU A 75 5.93 -12.27 -4.32
N MET A 76 6.17 -11.01 -3.95
CA MET A 76 6.87 -10.03 -4.79
C MET A 76 7.90 -9.25 -3.97
N ASP A 77 9.13 -9.23 -4.48
CA ASP A 77 10.20 -8.45 -3.92
C ASP A 77 10.22 -7.04 -4.52
N ASP A 78 10.96 -6.13 -3.89
CA ASP A 78 11.00 -4.72 -4.31
C ASP A 78 11.54 -4.57 -5.76
N GLU A 79 12.41 -5.48 -6.20
CA GLU A 79 12.93 -5.52 -7.57
C GLU A 79 11.84 -5.94 -8.59
N ASP A 80 10.97 -6.90 -8.23
CA ASP A 80 9.82 -7.24 -9.06
C ASP A 80 8.91 -6.02 -9.22
N VAL A 81 8.64 -5.31 -8.13
CA VAL A 81 7.78 -4.12 -8.13
C VAL A 81 8.39 -2.98 -8.94
N ALA A 82 9.71 -2.80 -8.91
CA ALA A 82 10.40 -1.81 -9.72
C ALA A 82 10.25 -2.07 -11.23
N GLY A 83 10.10 -3.34 -11.63
CA GLY A 83 9.85 -3.74 -13.02
C GLY A 83 8.36 -3.74 -13.42
N MET A 84 7.43 -3.50 -12.49
CA MET A 84 6.00 -3.54 -12.79
C MET A 84 5.53 -2.31 -13.57
N SER A 85 4.54 -2.54 -14.43
CA SER A 85 3.80 -1.49 -15.13
C SER A 85 2.32 -1.54 -14.76
N ILE A 86 1.76 -0.36 -14.52
CA ILE A 86 0.33 -0.13 -14.34
C ILE A 86 -0.16 0.75 -15.48
N ASP A 87 -1.34 0.43 -16.02
CA ASP A 87 -2.02 1.29 -16.97
C ASP A 87 -2.24 2.71 -16.38
N GLY A 88 -1.65 3.71 -17.03
CA GLY A 88 -1.61 5.09 -16.52
C GLY A 88 -0.28 5.50 -15.87
N GLY A 89 0.72 4.61 -15.86
CA GLY A 89 2.11 4.93 -15.53
C GLY A 89 2.29 5.48 -14.10
N LEU A 90 3.17 6.48 -13.94
CA LEU A 90 3.51 7.05 -12.64
C LEU A 90 2.29 7.62 -11.89
N ALA A 91 1.34 8.22 -12.60
CA ALA A 91 0.14 8.79 -12.00
C ALA A 91 -0.76 7.70 -11.38
N ALA A 92 -0.94 6.58 -12.09
CA ALA A 92 -1.68 5.44 -11.59
C ALA A 92 -0.97 4.78 -10.39
N MET A 93 0.36 4.68 -10.43
CA MET A 93 1.18 4.20 -9.31
C MET A 93 1.00 5.08 -8.07
N ALA A 94 1.12 6.41 -8.23
CA ALA A 94 0.95 7.36 -7.13
C ALA A 94 -0.48 7.31 -6.55
N ALA A 95 -1.50 7.22 -7.42
CA ALA A 95 -2.89 7.06 -6.98
C ALA A 95 -3.11 5.75 -6.22
N LEU A 96 -2.50 4.66 -6.68
CA LEU A 96 -2.57 3.36 -6.02
C LEU A 96 -1.89 3.38 -4.65
N THR A 97 -0.69 3.95 -4.56
CA THR A 97 0.02 4.13 -3.28
C THR A 97 -0.81 4.99 -2.33
N GLY A 98 -1.36 6.11 -2.79
CA GLY A 98 -2.24 6.97 -1.98
C GLY A 98 -3.50 6.24 -1.50
N ALA A 99 -4.14 5.45 -2.37
CA ALA A 99 -5.30 4.65 -2.00
C ALA A 99 -4.97 3.59 -0.94
N LEU A 100 -3.81 2.93 -1.05
CA LEU A 100 -3.34 1.94 -0.07
C LEU A 100 -3.11 2.59 1.29
N LEU A 101 -2.37 3.69 1.31
CA LEU A 101 -2.10 4.45 2.52
C LEU A 101 -3.39 4.97 3.15
N SER A 102 -4.32 5.50 2.35
CA SER A 102 -5.62 5.92 2.85
C SER A 102 -6.42 4.76 3.42
N ALA A 103 -6.40 3.57 2.78
CA ALA A 103 -7.10 2.40 3.32
C ALA A 103 -6.51 1.91 4.64
N THR A 104 -5.22 2.14 4.89
CA THR A 104 -4.53 1.73 6.12
C THR A 104 -4.61 2.76 7.23
N PHE A 105 -4.37 4.05 6.92
CA PHE A 105 -4.26 5.11 7.92
C PHE A 105 -5.54 5.93 8.09
N ALA A 106 -6.43 5.98 7.09
CA ALA A 106 -7.72 6.66 7.22
C ALA A 106 -8.80 5.75 7.82
N GLY A 107 -8.40 4.79 8.67
CA GLY A 107 -9.29 3.91 9.39
C GLY A 107 -10.23 4.71 10.28
N GLU A 108 -11.46 4.86 9.77
CA GLU A 108 -12.68 5.37 10.40
C GLU A 108 -12.52 6.65 11.22
N ASP A 109 -13.15 7.72 10.73
CA ASP A 109 -13.74 8.74 11.57
C ASP A 109 -14.46 8.03 12.73
N VAL A 110 -13.82 7.89 13.89
CA VAL A 110 -14.47 7.50 15.15
C VAL A 110 -15.20 8.74 15.71
N SER A 111 -15.84 9.51 14.83
CA SER A 111 -16.83 10.51 15.22
C SER A 111 -18.22 9.98 14.93
N ALA A 112 -19.08 10.18 15.92
CA ALA A 112 -20.52 9.89 15.94
C ALA A 112 -20.88 8.39 16.02
N ASN A 113 -21.51 7.87 17.08
CA ASN A 113 -22.37 8.50 18.11
C ASN A 113 -22.81 7.37 19.10
N PRO A 114 -23.47 7.63 20.25
CA PRO A 114 -23.79 8.90 20.94
C PRO A 114 -23.17 9.10 22.33
#